data_AF-A0A257NJA4-F1
#
_entry.id   AF-A0A257NJA4-F1
#
_cell.length_a   1.000
_cell.length_b   1.000
_cell.length_c   1.000
_cell.angle_alpha   90.00
_cell.angle_beta   90.00
_cell.angle_gamma   90.00
#
_symmetry.space_group_name_H-M   'P 1'
#
loop_
_entity.id
_entity.type
_entity.pdbx_description
1 polymer ?
#
loop_
_entity_poly.entity_id
_entity_poly.type
_entity_poly.pdbx_seq_one_letter_code
_entity_poly.pdbx_strand_id
1 'polypeptide(L)'
;MDAGVERVVYTSSVATLGLNPDRAPADEETPVALEQMIGHYKRSKFLAERAVLEMVHRQGLPAVVVNPSTPVGPRDIKPTPTGRMIRDAARGKMPAYVDTGLNIAHYPDAVTELVLAEPESGMRRRLERRLHLCARAARVVDAPAELLPLADASVDAVVSTLVLCTVDDPEGALREIARVLRPNGQLLFIEHVLSNSPLLAACQRFLSRPWRHFAGGCRCSRATVELMRACGFAVTADDVVWRGMPAIVHPLAVGRACPRA
;
A
#
# COMPACT_ATOMS: atom_id res chain seq x y z
N MET A 1 -17.11 8.14 -48.32
CA MET A 1 -17.46 6.77 -48.76
C MET A 1 -17.02 6.51 -50.20
N ASP A 2 -16.64 7.56 -50.93
CA ASP A 2 -16.15 7.54 -52.31
C ASP A 2 -14.92 6.65 -52.57
N ALA A 3 -14.20 6.24 -51.51
CA ALA A 3 -13.11 5.26 -51.57
C ALA A 3 -13.58 3.79 -51.52
N GLY A 4 -14.91 3.52 -51.54
CA GLY A 4 -15.46 2.16 -51.50
C GLY A 4 -15.37 1.45 -50.13
N VAL A 5 -15.13 2.20 -49.04
CA VAL A 5 -15.01 1.63 -47.69
C VAL A 5 -16.40 1.35 -47.10
N GLU A 6 -16.66 0.08 -46.78
CA GLU A 6 -17.97 -0.36 -46.26
C GLU A 6 -18.18 -0.09 -44.76
N ARG A 7 -17.10 -0.11 -43.96
CA ARG A 7 -17.14 0.17 -42.52
C ARG A 7 -15.84 0.82 -42.05
N VAL A 8 -15.96 1.68 -41.05
CA VAL A 8 -14.81 2.35 -40.41
C VAL A 8 -14.65 1.83 -38.98
N VAL A 9 -13.43 1.48 -38.59
CA VAL A 9 -13.11 1.24 -37.17
C VAL A 9 -12.28 2.40 -36.67
N TYR A 10 -12.86 3.22 -35.80
CA TYR A 10 -12.15 4.33 -35.17
C TYR A 10 -11.53 3.88 -33.85
N THR A 11 -10.21 3.93 -33.78
CA THR A 11 -9.47 3.54 -32.57
C THR A 11 -9.29 4.75 -31.64
N SER A 12 -10.17 4.82 -30.65
CA SER A 12 -10.11 5.80 -29.57
C SER A 12 -9.18 5.29 -28.44
N SER A 13 -9.55 5.46 -27.18
CA SER A 13 -8.80 5.00 -26.01
C SER A 13 -9.73 4.90 -24.81
N VAL A 14 -9.48 3.99 -23.87
CA VAL A 14 -10.17 4.02 -22.55
C VAL A 14 -10.03 5.35 -21.82
N ALA A 15 -9.04 6.17 -22.21
CA ALA A 15 -8.81 7.49 -21.64
C ALA A 15 -9.95 8.49 -21.90
N THR A 16 -10.88 8.19 -22.80
CA THR A 16 -12.06 9.01 -23.09
C THR A 16 -13.29 8.63 -22.26
N LEU A 17 -13.27 7.49 -21.57
CA LEU A 17 -14.41 7.01 -20.79
C LEU A 17 -14.61 7.83 -19.52
N GLY A 18 -15.88 7.93 -19.11
CA GLY A 18 -16.27 8.53 -17.85
C GLY A 18 -15.90 7.68 -16.64
N LEU A 19 -16.17 8.22 -15.46
CA LEU A 19 -16.02 7.52 -14.19
C LEU A 19 -17.34 7.58 -13.44
N ASN A 20 -17.82 6.43 -12.98
CA ASN A 20 -19.02 6.39 -12.15
C ASN A 20 -18.70 6.93 -10.73
N PRO A 21 -19.53 7.84 -10.17
CA PRO A 21 -19.31 8.41 -8.84
C PRO A 21 -19.27 7.37 -7.72
N ASP A 22 -20.03 6.29 -7.88
CA ASP A 22 -20.11 5.14 -6.97
C ASP A 22 -18.96 4.14 -7.16
N ARG A 23 -18.04 4.40 -8.10
CA ARG A 23 -16.91 3.54 -8.49
C ARG A 23 -17.30 2.20 -9.08
N ALA A 24 -18.55 2.04 -9.53
CA ALA A 24 -18.91 0.92 -10.38
C ALA A 24 -18.07 0.92 -11.68
N PRO A 25 -17.82 -0.25 -12.30
CA PRO A 25 -17.15 -0.32 -13.59
C PRO A 25 -17.79 0.63 -14.60
N ALA A 26 -16.97 1.42 -15.28
CA ALA A 26 -17.41 2.30 -16.36
C ALA A 26 -17.32 1.56 -17.70
N ASP A 27 -18.16 1.98 -18.63
CA ASP A 27 -18.30 1.47 -19.98
C ASP A 27 -18.42 2.63 -20.99
N GLU A 28 -18.63 2.30 -22.26
CA GLU A 28 -18.77 3.25 -23.37
C GLU A 28 -20.02 4.15 -23.28
N GLU A 29 -20.99 3.80 -22.43
CA GLU A 29 -22.21 4.58 -22.20
C GLU A 29 -22.06 5.54 -21.00
N THR A 30 -21.00 5.36 -20.21
CA THR A 30 -20.77 6.15 -19.00
C THR A 30 -20.59 7.64 -19.33
N PRO A 31 -21.41 8.55 -18.75
CA PRO A 31 -21.35 9.97 -19.05
C PRO A 31 -19.99 10.61 -18.79
N VAL A 32 -19.55 11.46 -19.73
CA VAL A 32 -18.24 12.11 -19.69
C VAL A 32 -18.23 13.43 -20.44
N ALA A 33 -17.49 14.41 -19.91
CA ALA A 33 -17.34 15.75 -20.45
C ALA A 33 -15.87 16.14 -20.63
N LEU A 34 -15.62 17.15 -21.47
CA LEU A 34 -14.26 17.59 -21.83
C LEU A 34 -13.48 18.10 -20.62
N GLU A 35 -14.16 18.66 -19.63
CA GLU A 35 -13.59 19.20 -18.39
C GLU A 35 -12.96 18.09 -17.54
N GLN A 36 -13.45 16.85 -17.68
CA GLN A 36 -12.94 15.68 -16.96
C GLN A 36 -11.69 15.08 -17.64
N MET A 37 -11.35 15.53 -18.86
CA MET A 37 -10.19 15.04 -19.61
C MET A 37 -8.90 15.73 -19.14
N ILE A 38 -8.20 15.09 -18.21
CA ILE A 38 -6.94 15.60 -17.66
C ILE A 38 -5.81 15.45 -18.71
N GLY A 39 -5.19 16.58 -19.07
CA GLY A 39 -4.03 16.65 -19.95
C GLY A 39 -4.36 16.64 -21.46
N HIS A 40 -3.42 17.10 -22.28
CA HIS A 40 -3.64 17.30 -23.72
C HIS A 40 -3.97 16.00 -24.48
N TYR A 41 -3.35 14.87 -24.10
CA TYR A 41 -3.60 13.58 -24.74
C TYR A 41 -5.06 13.13 -24.61
N LYS A 42 -5.62 13.16 -23.40
CA LYS A 42 -7.01 12.74 -23.16
C LYS A 42 -7.99 13.66 -23.88
N ARG A 43 -7.76 14.97 -23.81
CA ARG A 43 -8.58 15.98 -24.50
C ARG A 43 -8.58 15.77 -26.01
N SER A 44 -7.40 15.53 -26.60
CA SER A 44 -7.25 15.22 -28.03
C SER A 44 -8.06 13.98 -28.43
N LYS A 45 -7.95 12.88 -27.68
CA LYS A 45 -8.67 11.63 -27.97
C LYS A 45 -10.18 11.79 -27.80
N PHE A 46 -10.62 12.46 -26.73
CA PHE A 46 -12.02 12.73 -26.46
C PHE A 46 -12.65 13.56 -27.58
N LEU A 47 -12.04 14.67 -27.98
CA LEU A 47 -12.56 15.53 -29.05
C LEU A 47 -12.64 14.80 -30.39
N ALA A 48 -11.64 14.00 -30.72
CA ALA A 48 -11.64 13.24 -31.95
C ALA A 48 -12.71 12.12 -31.94
N GLU A 49 -12.92 11.45 -30.81
CA GLU A 49 -14.02 10.51 -30.65
C GLU A 49 -15.39 11.18 -30.79
N ARG A 50 -15.60 12.34 -30.15
CA ARG A 50 -16.85 13.11 -30.28
C ARG A 50 -17.11 13.52 -31.73
N ALA A 51 -16.09 13.94 -32.48
CA ALA A 51 -16.22 14.28 -33.89
C ALA A 51 -16.64 13.07 -34.75
N VAL A 52 -16.10 11.88 -34.48
CA VAL A 52 -16.50 10.64 -35.17
C VAL A 52 -17.93 10.27 -34.82
N LEU A 53 -18.32 10.33 -33.55
CA LEU A 53 -19.70 10.05 -33.12
C LEU A 53 -20.69 11.06 -33.71
N GLU A 54 -20.30 12.32 -33.87
CA GLU A 54 -21.10 13.31 -34.58
C GLU A 54 -21.29 12.94 -36.07
N MET A 55 -20.24 12.48 -36.75
CA MET A 55 -20.35 12.00 -38.13
C MET A 55 -21.24 10.75 -38.24
N VAL A 56 -21.18 9.84 -37.26
CA VAL A 56 -22.08 8.68 -37.20
C VAL A 56 -23.54 9.15 -37.08
N HIS A 57 -23.84 10.02 -36.11
CA HIS A 57 -25.21 10.46 -35.86
C HIS A 57 -25.78 11.37 -36.94
N ARG A 58 -25.00 12.31 -37.47
CA ARG A 58 -25.49 13.35 -38.39
C ARG A 58 -25.35 12.98 -39.86
N GLN A 59 -24.34 12.19 -40.20
CA GLN A 59 -23.98 11.89 -41.58
C GLN A 59 -24.13 10.40 -41.91
N GLY A 60 -24.56 9.58 -40.95
CA GLY A 60 -24.76 8.14 -41.15
C GLY A 60 -23.47 7.38 -41.45
N LEU A 61 -22.32 7.86 -40.95
CA LEU A 61 -21.04 7.19 -41.14
C LEU A 61 -21.11 5.78 -40.52
N PRO A 62 -20.84 4.69 -41.26
CA PRO A 62 -20.85 3.33 -40.73
C PRO A 62 -19.56 3.05 -39.93
N ALA A 63 -19.40 3.73 -38.78
CA ALA A 63 -18.22 3.61 -37.94
C ALA A 63 -18.51 2.89 -36.61
N VAL A 64 -17.55 2.07 -36.18
CA VAL A 64 -17.47 1.48 -34.84
C VAL A 64 -16.30 2.12 -34.10
N VAL A 65 -16.57 2.69 -32.92
CA VAL A 65 -15.54 3.20 -32.03
C VAL A 65 -15.08 2.05 -31.14
N VAL A 66 -13.76 1.88 -31.02
CA VAL A 66 -13.16 0.96 -30.06
C VAL A 66 -12.26 1.73 -29.10
N ASN A 67 -12.34 1.41 -27.81
CA ASN A 67 -11.60 2.08 -26.74
C ASN A 67 -10.56 1.11 -26.15
N PRO A 68 -9.41 0.88 -26.84
CA PRO A 68 -8.39 -0.01 -26.33
C PRO A 68 -7.80 0.51 -25.01
N SER A 69 -7.53 -0.42 -24.11
CA SER A 69 -6.86 -0.17 -22.84
C SER A 69 -5.34 -0.31 -23.00
N THR A 70 -4.68 -1.13 -22.17
CA THR A 70 -3.27 -1.47 -22.34
C THR A 70 -3.18 -2.74 -23.19
N PRO A 71 -2.61 -2.70 -24.41
CA PRO A 71 -2.37 -3.90 -25.18
C PRO A 71 -1.25 -4.71 -24.51
N VAL A 72 -1.58 -5.90 -24.02
CA VAL A 72 -0.62 -6.85 -23.44
C VAL A 72 -0.76 -8.16 -24.20
N GLY A 73 0.34 -8.69 -24.74
CA GLY A 73 0.30 -9.96 -25.45
C GLY A 73 1.62 -10.38 -26.07
N PRO A 74 1.66 -11.56 -26.71
CA PRO A 74 2.79 -12.01 -27.49
C PRO A 74 3.13 -10.95 -28.55
N ARG A 75 4.39 -10.49 -28.60
CA ARG A 75 4.92 -9.37 -29.43
C ARG A 75 4.79 -7.95 -28.85
N ASP A 76 4.74 -7.77 -27.52
CA ASP A 76 5.09 -6.47 -26.91
C ASP A 76 6.58 -6.16 -27.16
N ILE A 77 6.87 -5.48 -28.27
CA ILE A 77 8.23 -5.25 -28.77
C ILE A 77 8.86 -4.08 -28.01
N LYS A 78 9.88 -4.40 -27.19
CA LYS A 78 10.59 -3.55 -26.22
C LYS A 78 9.76 -3.27 -24.98
N PRO A 79 10.37 -3.04 -23.79
CA PRO A 79 9.57 -2.75 -22.63
C PRO A 79 9.00 -1.33 -22.77
N THR A 80 7.77 -1.24 -23.28
CA THR A 80 6.86 -0.12 -23.03
C THR A 80 6.83 0.13 -21.52
N PRO A 81 6.54 1.34 -21.00
CA PRO A 81 6.50 1.56 -19.55
C PRO A 81 5.64 0.52 -18.81
N THR A 82 4.51 0.11 -19.39
CA THR A 82 3.64 -0.94 -18.84
C THR A 82 4.20 -2.35 -19.02
N GLY A 83 4.74 -2.70 -20.19
CA GLY A 83 5.41 -3.99 -20.41
C GLY A 83 6.66 -4.16 -19.54
N ARG A 84 7.40 -3.07 -19.30
CA ARG A 84 8.51 -2.97 -18.33
C ARG A 84 8.01 -3.31 -16.94
N MET A 85 6.93 -2.66 -16.52
CA MET A 85 6.32 -2.88 -15.21
C MET A 85 5.94 -4.34 -15.01
N ILE A 86 5.20 -4.95 -15.96
CA ILE A 86 4.79 -6.36 -15.90
C ILE A 86 6.01 -7.28 -15.87
N ARG A 87 6.98 -7.06 -16.75
CA ARG A 87 8.21 -7.87 -16.84
C ARG A 87 9.07 -7.76 -15.58
N ASP A 88 9.24 -6.54 -15.06
CA ASP A 88 10.07 -6.28 -13.89
C ASP A 88 9.37 -6.84 -12.63
N ALA A 89 8.03 -6.81 -12.54
CA ALA A 89 7.28 -7.54 -11.51
C ALA A 89 7.48 -9.07 -11.62
N ALA A 90 7.28 -9.65 -12.81
CA ALA A 90 7.44 -11.08 -13.05
C ALA A 90 8.87 -11.61 -12.81
N ARG A 91 9.87 -10.72 -12.91
CA ARG A 91 11.30 -11.06 -12.68
C ARG A 91 11.82 -10.63 -11.31
N GLY A 92 10.97 -10.12 -10.42
CA GLY A 92 11.38 -9.60 -9.11
C GLY A 92 12.32 -8.38 -9.18
N LYS A 93 12.29 -7.62 -10.28
CA LYS A 93 13.12 -6.44 -10.57
C LYS A 93 12.37 -5.11 -10.42
N MET A 94 11.13 -5.13 -9.91
CA MET A 94 10.38 -3.91 -9.64
C MET A 94 11.10 -3.11 -8.54
N PRO A 95 11.63 -1.91 -8.81
CA PRO A 95 12.43 -1.15 -7.83
C PRO A 95 11.58 -0.69 -6.63
N ALA A 96 10.28 -0.44 -6.86
CA ALA A 96 9.27 -0.21 -5.83
C ALA A 96 7.87 -0.40 -6.43
N TYR A 97 6.92 -0.86 -5.62
CA TYR A 97 5.49 -0.73 -5.85
C TYR A 97 4.86 -0.25 -4.55
N VAL A 98 3.79 0.55 -4.62
CA VAL A 98 3.16 1.06 -3.41
C VAL A 98 2.17 0.02 -2.89
N ASP A 99 2.69 -0.89 -2.07
CA ASP A 99 1.88 -1.71 -1.19
C ASP A 99 1.64 -0.97 0.13
N THR A 100 0.39 -0.67 0.42
CA THR A 100 0.00 0.10 1.61
C THR A 100 -1.14 -0.60 2.34
N GLY A 101 -1.07 -1.94 2.42
CA GLY A 101 -1.92 -2.82 3.23
C GLY A 101 -1.13 -4.03 3.77
N LEU A 102 0.11 -3.77 4.19
CA LEU A 102 1.32 -4.60 4.05
C LEU A 102 1.35 -6.02 4.62
N ASN A 103 0.35 -6.53 5.33
CA ASN A 103 0.34 -7.93 5.79
C ASN A 103 -1.04 -8.61 5.77
N ILE A 104 -2.11 -7.91 5.34
CA ILE A 104 -3.50 -8.39 5.56
C ILE A 104 -3.75 -9.74 4.85
N ALA A 105 -3.26 -9.89 3.62
CA ALA A 105 -3.42 -11.13 2.84
C ALA A 105 -2.54 -12.29 3.34
N HIS A 106 -1.59 -12.03 4.23
CA HIS A 106 -0.63 -13.01 4.73
C HIS A 106 -1.02 -13.62 6.08
N TYR A 107 -2.07 -13.11 6.74
CA TYR A 107 -2.60 -13.74 7.94
C TYR A 107 -3.22 -15.10 7.58
N PRO A 108 -2.79 -16.20 8.23
CA PRO A 108 -3.29 -17.54 7.91
C PRO A 108 -4.76 -17.68 8.29
N ASP A 109 -5.44 -18.68 7.73
CA ASP A 109 -6.85 -18.97 8.04
C ASP A 109 -7.09 -19.37 9.50
N ALA A 110 -6.04 -19.76 10.23
CA ALA A 110 -6.08 -19.96 11.67
C ALA A 110 -6.41 -18.68 12.47
N VAL A 111 -6.25 -17.48 11.87
CA VAL A 111 -6.64 -16.21 12.51
C VAL A 111 -8.15 -16.00 12.35
N THR A 112 -8.87 -16.27 13.43
CA THR A 112 -10.34 -16.19 13.50
C THR A 112 -10.88 -14.77 13.67
N GLU A 113 -10.11 -13.88 14.30
CA GLU A 113 -10.43 -12.45 14.45
C GLU A 113 -9.19 -11.60 14.15
N LEU A 114 -9.36 -10.56 13.33
CA LEU A 114 -8.31 -9.60 13.01
C LEU A 114 -8.78 -8.18 13.33
N VAL A 115 -8.02 -7.49 14.18
CA VAL A 115 -8.26 -6.07 14.52
C VAL A 115 -7.07 -5.25 14.05
N LEU A 116 -7.34 -4.20 13.28
CA LEU A 116 -6.33 -3.29 12.74
C LEU A 116 -6.48 -1.93 13.42
N ALA A 117 -5.56 -1.60 14.32
CA ALA A 117 -5.51 -0.30 14.98
C ALA A 117 -4.67 0.69 14.16
N GLU A 118 -5.29 1.80 13.77
CA GLU A 118 -4.64 2.83 12.95
C GLU A 118 -5.22 4.21 13.33
N PRO A 119 -4.41 5.15 13.85
CA PRO A 119 -4.87 6.48 14.27
C PRO A 119 -4.99 7.49 13.12
N GLU A 120 -4.39 7.26 11.95
CA GLU A 120 -4.48 8.16 10.81
C GLU A 120 -5.67 7.81 9.90
N SER A 121 -6.57 8.78 9.69
CA SER A 121 -7.80 8.58 8.92
C SER A 121 -7.57 8.15 7.46
N GLY A 122 -6.53 8.65 6.79
CA GLY A 122 -6.15 8.29 5.44
C GLY A 122 -5.63 6.87 5.32
N MET A 123 -4.85 6.41 6.31
CA MET A 123 -4.41 5.03 6.42
C MET A 123 -5.58 4.10 6.74
N ARG A 124 -6.51 4.48 7.63
CA ARG A 124 -7.76 3.73 7.84
C ARG A 124 -8.55 3.53 6.55
N ARG A 125 -8.76 4.61 5.77
CA ARG A 125 -9.43 4.53 4.45
C ARG A 125 -8.68 3.60 3.47
N ARG A 126 -7.35 3.55 3.54
CA ARG A 126 -6.54 2.62 2.72
C ARG A 126 -6.71 1.18 3.18
N LEU A 127 -6.72 0.91 4.49
CA LEU A 127 -6.94 -0.40 5.08
C LEU A 127 -8.33 -0.95 4.73
N GLU A 128 -9.39 -0.15 4.89
CA GLU A 128 -10.76 -0.51 4.53
C GLU A 128 -10.86 -0.92 3.06
N ARG A 129 -10.34 -0.08 2.15
CA ARG A 129 -10.29 -0.41 0.72
C ARG A 129 -9.55 -1.73 0.43
N ARG A 130 -8.49 -2.03 1.19
CA ARG A 130 -7.72 -3.27 1.01
C ARG A 130 -8.46 -4.49 1.55
N LEU A 131 -9.17 -4.38 2.66
CA LEU A 131 -10.01 -5.46 3.20
C LEU A 131 -11.08 -5.87 2.18
N HIS A 132 -11.71 -4.90 1.51
CA HIS A 132 -12.64 -5.18 0.41
C HIS A 132 -11.98 -5.95 -0.74
N LEU A 133 -10.73 -5.64 -1.10
CA LEU A 133 -10.02 -6.31 -2.20
C LEU A 133 -9.52 -7.71 -1.84
N CYS A 134 -9.17 -7.96 -0.58
CA CYS A 134 -8.61 -9.24 -0.14
C CYS A 134 -9.68 -10.21 0.38
N ALA A 135 -10.96 -9.80 0.39
CA ALA A 135 -12.08 -10.56 0.96
C ALA A 135 -11.83 -11.10 2.39
N ARG A 136 -10.99 -10.41 3.17
CA ARG A 136 -10.67 -10.79 4.55
C ARG A 136 -11.52 -9.96 5.50
N ALA A 137 -12.21 -10.63 6.41
CA ALA A 137 -12.90 -9.95 7.50
C ALA A 137 -11.87 -9.42 8.51
N ALA A 138 -11.91 -8.12 8.79
CA ALA A 138 -11.17 -7.50 9.89
C ALA A 138 -11.92 -6.26 10.38
N ARG A 139 -11.72 -5.94 11.66
CA ARG A 139 -12.24 -4.72 12.28
C ARG A 139 -11.14 -3.65 12.29
N VAL A 140 -11.37 -2.53 11.61
CA VAL A 140 -10.48 -1.36 11.66
C VAL A 140 -10.91 -0.48 12.84
N VAL A 141 -9.98 -0.08 13.69
CA VAL A 141 -10.25 0.81 14.83
C VAL A 141 -9.40 2.06 14.78
N ASP A 142 -10.03 3.20 15.08
CA ASP A 142 -9.35 4.47 15.28
C ASP A 142 -8.72 4.50 16.66
N ALA A 143 -7.45 4.09 16.72
CA ALA A 143 -6.74 3.95 17.97
C ALA A 143 -5.22 4.09 17.75
N PRO A 144 -4.52 4.86 18.60
CA PRO A 144 -3.07 4.81 18.67
C PRO A 144 -2.61 3.50 19.34
N ALA A 145 -1.35 3.12 19.15
CA ALA A 145 -0.82 1.88 19.73
C ALA A 145 -0.73 1.93 21.27
N GLU A 146 -0.68 3.14 21.82
CA GLU A 146 -0.64 3.45 23.24
C GLU A 146 -2.00 3.32 23.94
N LEU A 147 -3.10 3.24 23.18
CA LEU A 147 -4.45 3.12 23.72
C LEU A 147 -5.38 2.36 22.76
N LEU A 148 -5.41 1.04 22.93
CA LEU A 148 -6.19 0.10 22.15
C LEU A 148 -7.58 -0.10 22.77
N PRO A 149 -8.67 0.03 21.99
CA PRO A 149 -10.04 -0.21 22.45
C PRO A 149 -10.34 -1.72 22.50
N LEU A 150 -9.52 -2.45 23.26
CA LEU A 150 -9.57 -3.89 23.47
C LEU A 150 -9.53 -4.16 24.98
N ALA A 151 -10.21 -5.23 25.40
CA ALA A 151 -10.19 -5.66 26.79
C ALA A 151 -8.81 -6.20 27.20
N ASP A 152 -8.54 -6.21 28.49
CA ASP A 152 -7.35 -6.86 29.06
C ASP A 152 -7.35 -8.34 28.69
N ALA A 153 -6.17 -8.90 28.42
CA ALA A 153 -5.98 -10.31 28.11
C ALA A 153 -6.98 -10.86 27.07
N SER A 154 -7.22 -10.11 26.00
CA SER A 154 -8.24 -10.43 25.00
C SER A 154 -7.69 -11.03 23.71
N VAL A 155 -6.41 -10.77 23.37
CA VAL A 155 -5.80 -11.22 22.11
C VAL A 155 -4.67 -12.22 22.32
N ASP A 156 -4.56 -13.19 21.41
CA ASP A 156 -3.51 -14.22 21.44
C ASP A 156 -2.17 -13.69 20.87
N ALA A 157 -2.23 -12.73 19.96
CA ALA A 157 -1.06 -12.13 19.37
C ALA A 157 -1.27 -10.66 19.00
N VAL A 158 -0.19 -9.89 19.07
CA VAL A 158 -0.10 -8.54 18.50
C VAL A 158 0.99 -8.55 17.44
N VAL A 159 0.74 -7.93 16.29
CA VAL A 159 1.73 -7.78 15.21
C VAL A 159 2.12 -6.32 15.09
N SER A 160 3.40 -6.02 15.27
CA SER A 160 3.96 -4.67 15.13
C SER A 160 4.89 -4.61 13.92
N THR A 161 4.56 -3.80 12.93
CA THR A 161 5.38 -3.63 11.71
C THR A 161 5.78 -2.18 11.57
N LEU A 162 7.01 -1.85 11.99
CA LEU A 162 7.59 -0.50 11.97
C LEU A 162 6.75 0.53 12.77
N VAL A 163 6.06 0.06 13.81
CA VAL A 163 5.20 0.89 14.67
C VAL A 163 5.99 1.37 15.87
N LEU A 164 6.66 0.45 16.58
CA LEU A 164 7.38 0.76 17.81
C LEU A 164 8.62 1.63 17.57
N CYS A 165 9.15 1.71 16.34
CA CYS A 165 10.17 2.70 15.97
C CYS A 165 9.59 4.10 15.67
N THR A 166 8.28 4.23 15.49
CA THR A 166 7.61 5.43 14.97
C THR A 166 6.80 6.17 16.03
N VAL A 167 6.13 5.43 16.92
CA VAL A 167 5.34 6.00 18.03
C VAL A 167 6.18 6.93 18.90
N ASP A 168 5.52 7.95 19.47
CA ASP A 168 6.18 8.91 20.35
C ASP A 168 6.39 8.33 21.76
N ASP A 169 5.45 7.54 22.29
CA ASP A 169 5.58 6.80 23.55
C ASP A 169 5.62 5.27 23.34
N PRO A 170 6.78 4.70 22.96
CA PRO A 170 6.91 3.25 22.77
C PRO A 170 6.77 2.45 24.07
N GLU A 171 7.03 3.04 25.25
CA GLU A 171 6.80 2.36 26.53
C GLU A 171 5.31 2.24 26.83
N GLY A 172 4.55 3.30 26.53
CA GLY A 172 3.09 3.29 26.55
C GLY A 172 2.51 2.23 25.64
N ALA A 173 2.98 2.19 24.38
CA ALA A 173 2.59 1.16 23.43
C ALA A 173 2.94 -0.26 23.93
N LEU A 174 4.12 -0.48 24.50
CA LEU A 174 4.52 -1.78 25.02
C LEU A 174 3.70 -2.20 26.26
N ARG A 175 3.38 -1.26 27.16
CA ARG A 175 2.47 -1.51 28.29
C ARG A 175 1.07 -1.86 27.82
N GLU A 176 0.58 -1.17 26.80
CA GLU A 176 -0.74 -1.43 26.22
C GLU A 176 -0.79 -2.78 25.51
N ILE A 177 0.26 -3.12 24.76
CA ILE A 177 0.42 -4.44 24.14
C ILE A 177 0.42 -5.54 25.22
N ALA A 178 1.16 -5.35 26.31
CA ALA A 178 1.17 -6.30 27.42
C ALA A 178 -0.21 -6.45 28.07
N ARG A 179 -0.97 -5.35 28.22
CA ARG A 179 -2.32 -5.35 28.77
C ARG A 179 -3.29 -6.17 27.94
N VAL A 180 -3.29 -6.01 26.62
CA VAL A 180 -4.26 -6.69 25.74
C VAL A 180 -3.90 -8.15 25.45
N LEU A 181 -2.62 -8.52 25.55
CA LEU A 181 -2.17 -9.90 25.34
C LEU A 181 -2.65 -10.83 26.47
N ARG A 182 -3.19 -11.98 26.09
CA ARG A 182 -3.46 -13.08 27.03
C ARG A 182 -2.18 -13.57 27.72
N PRO A 183 -2.29 -14.26 28.87
CA PRO A 183 -1.19 -15.08 29.37
C PRO A 183 -0.71 -16.04 28.27
N ASN A 184 0.60 -16.07 28.01
CA ASN A 184 1.25 -16.77 26.89
C ASN A 184 1.01 -16.21 25.48
N GLY A 185 0.35 -15.05 25.37
CA GLY A 185 0.24 -14.31 24.13
C GLY A 185 1.61 -13.76 23.66
N GLN A 186 1.71 -13.46 22.38
CA GLN A 186 2.97 -13.03 21.76
C GLN A 186 2.85 -11.73 20.98
N LEU A 187 3.85 -10.87 21.13
CA LEU A 187 4.14 -9.76 20.22
C LEU A 187 5.06 -10.27 19.11
N LEU A 188 4.60 -10.26 17.87
CA LEU A 188 5.41 -10.49 16.68
C LEU A 188 5.82 -9.15 16.09
N PHE A 189 7.10 -8.97 15.75
CA PHE A 189 7.56 -7.65 15.32
C PHE A 189 8.60 -7.67 14.20
N ILE A 190 8.57 -6.58 13.44
CA ILE A 190 9.65 -6.11 12.57
C ILE A 190 9.83 -4.62 12.83
N GLU A 191 10.99 -4.20 13.32
CA GLU A 191 11.22 -2.83 13.78
C GLU A 191 12.60 -2.32 13.36
N HIS A 192 12.72 -1.03 13.07
CA HIS A 192 14.04 -0.42 12.97
C HIS A 192 14.68 -0.37 14.35
N VAL A 193 15.97 -0.73 14.42
CA VAL A 193 16.72 -0.72 15.67
C VAL A 193 18.07 -0.02 15.50
N LEU A 194 18.58 0.45 16.63
CA LEU A 194 19.93 1.00 16.71
C LEU A 194 20.95 -0.06 16.26
N SER A 195 21.85 0.33 15.36
CA SER A 195 22.90 -0.55 14.86
C SER A 195 23.92 -0.93 15.95
N ASN A 196 24.38 -2.17 15.92
CA ASN A 196 25.51 -2.65 16.69
C ASN A 196 26.87 -2.06 16.23
N SER A 197 26.93 -1.47 15.03
CA SER A 197 28.12 -0.77 14.54
C SER A 197 28.20 0.64 15.13
N PRO A 198 29.25 1.02 15.87
CA PRO A 198 29.37 2.34 16.49
C PRO A 198 29.28 3.50 15.49
N LEU A 199 29.86 3.34 14.30
CA LEU A 199 29.84 4.35 13.25
C LEU A 199 28.41 4.54 12.71
N LEU A 200 27.71 3.44 12.42
CA LEU A 200 26.35 3.51 11.90
C LEU A 200 25.36 4.01 12.96
N ALA A 201 25.53 3.59 14.22
CA ALA A 201 24.76 4.10 15.35
C ALA A 201 24.92 5.62 15.52
N ALA A 202 26.15 6.14 15.39
CA ALA A 202 26.40 7.58 15.40
C ALA A 202 25.69 8.29 14.24
N CYS A 203 25.77 7.73 13.03
CA CYS A 203 25.05 8.26 11.86
C CYS A 203 23.52 8.25 12.06
N GLN A 204 22.96 7.17 12.58
CA GLN A 204 21.53 7.04 12.87
C GLN A 204 21.07 8.10 13.88
N ARG A 205 21.84 8.33 14.94
CA ARG A 205 21.54 9.36 15.95
C ARG A 205 21.62 10.77 15.36
N PHE A 206 22.66 11.04 14.58
CA PHE A 206 22.84 12.34 13.92
C PHE A 206 21.70 12.66 12.94
N LEU A 207 21.31 11.68 12.13
CA LEU A 207 20.26 11.82 11.13
C LEU A 207 18.83 11.58 11.68
N SER A 208 18.69 11.30 12.97
CA SER A 208 17.39 10.93 13.59
C SER A 208 16.30 11.99 13.38
N ARG A 209 16.62 13.28 13.55
CA ARG A 209 15.68 14.39 13.38
C ARG A 209 15.23 14.58 11.91
N PRO A 210 16.13 14.74 10.94
CA PRO A 210 15.71 14.86 9.54
C PRO A 210 14.98 13.59 9.06
N TRP A 211 15.44 12.41 9.49
CA TRP A 211 14.77 11.15 9.16
C TRP A 211 13.35 11.07 9.74
N ARG A 212 13.16 11.43 11.01
CA ARG A 212 11.82 11.44 11.66
C ARG A 212 10.82 12.28 10.87
N HIS A 213 11.23 13.45 10.37
CA HIS A 213 10.34 14.30 9.60
C HIS A 213 10.01 13.71 8.22
N PHE A 214 11.00 13.12 7.54
CA PHE A 214 10.81 12.50 6.23
C PHE A 214 10.02 11.19 6.29
N ALA A 215 10.30 10.35 7.28
CA ALA A 215 9.79 8.98 7.41
C ALA A 215 8.61 8.87 8.40
N GLY A 216 7.77 9.91 8.48
CA GLY A 216 6.50 9.86 9.20
C GLY A 216 6.60 9.54 10.71
N GLY A 217 7.69 9.93 11.38
CA GLY A 217 7.89 9.71 12.81
C GLY A 217 8.97 8.68 13.16
N CYS A 218 9.45 7.88 12.20
CA CYS A 218 10.41 6.80 12.44
C CYS A 218 11.73 7.27 13.07
N ARG A 219 12.20 6.55 14.09
CA ARG A 219 13.48 6.76 14.76
C ARG A 219 14.34 5.49 14.69
N CYS A 220 15.14 5.36 13.64
CA CYS A 220 16.01 4.19 13.44
C CYS A 220 17.08 4.03 14.52
N SER A 221 17.40 5.09 15.26
CA SER A 221 18.35 5.06 16.38
C SER A 221 17.74 4.54 17.69
N ARG A 222 16.49 4.03 17.68
CA ARG A 222 15.81 3.53 18.87
C ARG A 222 16.30 2.13 19.22
N ALA A 223 16.66 1.90 20.48
CA ALA A 223 17.04 0.60 21.00
C ALA A 223 15.77 -0.21 21.33
N THR A 224 14.96 -0.51 20.31
CA THR A 224 13.59 -1.04 20.47
C THR A 224 13.58 -2.40 21.16
N VAL A 225 14.54 -3.27 20.87
CA VAL A 225 14.64 -4.61 21.47
C VAL A 225 15.01 -4.51 22.96
N GLU A 226 15.93 -3.62 23.32
CA GLU A 226 16.29 -3.32 24.71
C GLU A 226 15.10 -2.74 25.46
N LEU A 227 14.33 -1.85 24.82
CA LEU A 227 13.14 -1.25 25.39
C LEU A 227 12.05 -2.30 25.68
N MET A 228 11.81 -3.23 24.75
CA MET A 228 10.91 -4.37 24.97
C MET A 228 11.33 -5.18 26.20
N ARG A 229 12.63 -5.51 26.32
CA ARG A 229 13.16 -6.24 27.48
C ARG A 229 12.97 -5.46 28.79
N ALA A 230 13.19 -4.15 28.77
CA ALA A 230 13.00 -3.27 29.93
C ALA A 230 11.51 -3.18 30.33
N CYS A 231 10.58 -3.27 29.37
CA CYS A 231 9.14 -3.31 29.61
C CYS A 231 8.62 -4.69 30.01
N GLY A 232 9.50 -5.61 30.44
CA GLY A 232 9.10 -6.90 30.96
C GLY A 232 8.83 -7.97 29.90
N PHE A 233 9.31 -7.81 28.66
CA PHE A 233 9.20 -8.87 27.66
C PHE A 233 10.42 -9.80 27.65
N ALA A 234 10.20 -11.10 27.43
CA ALA A 234 11.20 -12.04 26.98
C ALA A 234 11.26 -11.97 25.45
N VAL A 235 12.40 -11.57 24.88
CA VAL A 235 12.54 -11.24 23.45
C VAL A 235 13.52 -12.17 22.75
N THR A 236 13.10 -12.76 21.63
CA THR A 236 13.94 -13.49 20.68
C THR A 236 13.86 -12.78 19.33
N ALA A 237 15.00 -12.31 18.82
CA ALA A 237 15.05 -11.51 17.60
C ALA A 237 16.35 -11.73 16.83
N ASP A 238 16.25 -11.59 15.52
CA ASP A 238 17.36 -11.61 14.58
C ASP A 238 17.47 -10.26 13.86
N ASP A 239 18.69 -9.82 13.61
CA ASP A 239 18.95 -8.64 12.79
C ASP A 239 18.84 -9.02 11.31
N VAL A 240 18.04 -8.26 10.56
CA VAL A 240 17.87 -8.39 9.12
C VAL A 240 18.15 -7.07 8.40
N VAL A 241 18.45 -7.16 7.10
CA VAL A 241 18.75 -6.01 6.25
C VAL A 241 17.69 -5.86 5.18
N TRP A 242 17.09 -4.67 5.09
CA TRP A 242 16.15 -4.35 4.01
C TRP A 242 16.92 -4.01 2.73
N ARG A 243 17.12 -5.01 1.87
CA ARG A 243 17.84 -4.81 0.60
C ARG A 243 17.21 -3.69 -0.23
N GLY A 244 18.05 -2.79 -0.73
CA GLY A 244 17.63 -1.63 -1.52
C GLY A 244 17.32 -0.37 -0.71
N MET A 245 17.22 -0.46 0.62
CA MET A 245 17.03 0.71 1.48
C MET A 245 18.37 1.30 1.97
N PRO A 246 18.42 2.62 2.27
CA PRO A 246 19.64 3.29 2.71
C PRO A 246 20.20 2.75 4.04
N ALA A 247 21.51 2.87 4.26
CA ALA A 247 22.18 2.31 5.44
C ALA A 247 21.58 2.76 6.80
N ILE A 248 21.02 3.96 6.87
CA ILE A 248 20.43 4.52 8.09
C ILE A 248 19.27 3.68 8.66
N VAL A 249 18.55 2.93 7.82
CA VAL A 249 17.44 2.08 8.28
C VAL A 249 17.89 0.69 8.70
N HIS A 250 19.20 0.38 8.59
CA HIS A 250 19.72 -0.93 8.99
C HIS A 250 20.36 -0.87 10.39
N PRO A 251 20.20 -1.93 11.19
CA PRO A 251 19.42 -3.13 10.91
C PRO A 251 17.92 -2.95 11.24
N LEU A 252 17.12 -3.88 10.71
CA LEU A 252 15.81 -4.19 11.25
C LEU A 252 15.97 -5.34 12.25
N ALA A 253 15.22 -5.35 13.34
CA ALA A 253 15.05 -6.53 14.16
C ALA A 253 13.72 -7.20 13.79
N VAL A 254 13.76 -8.50 13.51
CA VAL A 254 12.57 -9.34 13.31
C VAL A 254 12.54 -10.39 14.40
N GLY A 255 11.38 -10.59 15.02
CA GLY A 255 11.30 -11.57 16.09
C GLY A 255 9.96 -11.65 16.79
N ARG A 256 10.02 -12.24 17.97
CA ARG A 256 8.88 -12.39 18.87
C ARG A 256 9.25 -12.00 20.30
N ALA A 257 8.26 -11.51 21.02
CA ALA A 257 8.37 -11.12 22.42
C ALA A 257 7.15 -11.65 23.19
N CYS A 258 7.38 -12.12 24.42
CA CYS A 258 6.31 -12.60 25.31
C CYS A 258 6.37 -11.83 26.63
N PRO A 259 5.24 -11.35 27.19
CA PRO A 259 5.25 -10.77 28.53
C PRO A 259 5.82 -11.77 29.54
N ARG A 260 6.73 -11.32 30.41
CA ARG A 260 7.21 -12.13 31.53
C ARG A 260 6.09 -12.24 32.57
N ALA A 261 5.88 -13.44 33.08
CA ALA A 261 4.98 -13.70 34.20
C ALA A 261 5.48 -13.05 35.49
#